data_AF-A0A2X4Q134-F1
#
_entry.id   AF-A0A2X4Q134-F1
#
_cell.length_a   1.000
_cell.length_b   1.000
_cell.length_c   1.000
_cell.angle_alpha   90.00
_cell.angle_beta   90.00
_cell.angle_gamma   90.00
#
_symmetry.space_group_name_H-M   'P 1'
#
loop_
_entity.id
_entity.type
_entity.pdbx_description
1 polymer ?
#
loop_
_entity_poly.entity_id
_entity_poly.type
_entity_poly.pdbx_seq_one_letter_code
_entity_poly.pdbx_strand_id
1 'polypeptide(L)'
;MKLYQKLSTAMLMLLSFFLLLTSCDDTTPKKEKPENKDVVEMKTGERQELKFAEYNDVTWTTSDPTIAMVGEDGYVTALNEGQAQITGKSASAGLETIIKIKVSWSNNFPALNSDHALELTPEIMQRYLWDYKTSPNKFISKADGPIILDCWATWCAPCKLMYKRVIEPLAKEYAGRAYFVKAEIYDPKGKTTPIGEIIGDGVGKENINAIPALFAIAPGKPAKKLDGYNTIADVKRMIREFFAENGVK
;
A
#
# COMPACT_ATOMS: atom_id res chain seq x y z
N MET A 1 -10.31 40.60 78.84
CA MET A 1 -10.47 40.30 77.39
C MET A 1 -9.33 40.98 76.64
N LYS A 2 -8.62 40.24 75.77
CA LYS A 2 -7.42 40.61 74.98
C LYS A 2 -6.04 40.41 75.63
N LEU A 3 -5.58 39.16 75.75
CA LEU A 3 -4.14 38.86 75.77
C LEU A 3 -3.72 37.53 75.09
N TYR A 4 -4.64 36.82 74.42
CA TYR A 4 -4.37 35.47 73.85
C TYR A 4 -4.79 35.33 72.37
N GLN A 5 -4.46 36.31 71.52
CA GLN A 5 -4.80 36.24 70.09
C GLN A 5 -3.70 36.74 69.13
N LYS A 6 -2.43 36.74 69.56
CA LYS A 6 -1.29 37.15 68.71
C LYS A 6 -0.10 36.18 68.70
N LEU A 7 -0.28 34.92 69.13
CA LEU A 7 0.81 33.94 69.23
C LEU A 7 0.74 32.78 68.22
N SER A 8 -0.16 32.80 67.23
CA SER A 8 -0.37 31.64 66.33
C SER A 8 0.23 31.75 64.92
N THR A 9 0.79 32.88 64.50
CA THR A 9 1.21 33.05 63.08
C THR A 9 2.72 33.10 62.87
N ALA A 10 3.53 33.49 63.86
CA ALA A 10 4.98 33.59 63.69
C ALA A 10 5.72 32.24 63.79
N MET A 11 5.13 31.23 64.45
CA MET A 11 5.79 29.93 64.65
C MET A 11 5.57 28.94 63.49
N LEU A 12 4.61 29.20 62.59
CA LEU A 12 4.38 28.36 61.39
C LEU A 12 5.21 28.77 60.17
N MET A 13 5.80 29.97 60.14
CA MET A 13 6.61 30.42 58.99
C MET A 13 8.08 29.99 59.06
N LEU A 14 8.57 29.52 60.21
CA LEU A 14 9.97 29.08 60.35
C LEU A 14 10.15 27.57 60.09
N LEU A 15 9.08 26.77 60.12
CA LEU A 15 9.13 25.36 59.71
C LEU A 15 9.02 25.14 58.19
N SER A 16 8.63 26.15 57.41
CA SER A 16 8.61 26.06 55.95
C SER A 16 9.94 26.43 55.28
N PHE A 17 10.90 26.98 56.03
CA PHE A 17 12.22 27.34 55.47
C PHE A 17 13.27 26.22 55.61
N PHE A 18 12.98 25.16 56.37
CA PHE A 18 13.90 24.03 56.58
C PHE A 18 13.66 22.83 55.65
N LEU A 19 12.65 22.89 54.78
CA LEU A 19 12.34 21.85 53.77
C LEU A 19 12.84 22.22 52.35
N LEU A 20 13.58 23.32 52.20
CA LEU A 20 14.12 23.79 50.92
C LEU A 20 15.57 23.34 50.64
N LEU A 21 16.14 22.45 51.45
CA LEU A 21 17.50 21.92 51.25
C LEU A 21 17.51 20.39 51.33
N THR A 22 16.88 19.74 50.36
CA THR A 22 17.27 18.39 49.83
C THR A 22 16.32 18.01 48.71
N SER A 23 16.43 18.71 47.59
CA SER A 23 16.10 18.13 46.30
C SER A 23 17.12 18.70 45.33
N CYS A 24 18.28 18.07 45.29
CA CYS A 24 19.15 18.16 44.13
C CYS A 24 18.35 17.47 43.02
N ASP A 25 17.52 18.25 42.33
CA ASP A 25 16.76 17.76 41.20
C ASP A 25 17.80 17.50 40.11
N ASP A 26 18.11 16.22 39.94
CA ASP A 26 19.04 15.70 38.95
C ASP A 26 18.42 15.96 37.56
N THR A 27 18.65 17.17 37.05
CA THR A 27 18.18 17.64 35.74
C THR A 27 18.99 17.05 34.59
N THR A 28 19.58 15.85 34.77
CA THR A 28 20.02 15.08 33.63
C THR A 28 18.77 14.53 32.91
N PRO A 29 18.49 14.95 31.66
CA PRO A 29 17.38 14.38 30.90
C PRO A 29 17.68 12.89 30.77
N LYS A 30 16.85 12.03 31.38
CA LYS A 30 16.92 10.59 31.14
C LYS A 30 16.78 10.39 29.63
N LYS A 31 17.85 9.89 28.99
CA LYS A 31 17.85 9.49 27.58
C LYS A 31 16.84 8.34 27.42
N GLU A 32 15.58 8.66 27.15
CA GLU A 32 14.54 7.66 26.90
C GLU A 32 14.65 7.11 25.48
N LYS A 33 14.47 5.78 25.38
CA LYS A 33 14.48 5.03 24.12
C LYS A 33 13.27 5.45 23.27
N PRO A 34 13.40 5.56 21.93
CA PRO A 34 12.29 5.92 21.05
C PRO A 34 11.06 5.03 21.21
N GLU A 35 9.88 5.65 21.14
CA GLU A 35 8.56 5.10 21.51
C GLU A 35 7.97 4.10 20.49
N ASN A 36 8.64 3.87 19.36
CA ASN A 36 8.11 3.01 18.31
C ASN A 36 8.15 1.53 18.71
N LYS A 37 7.20 0.75 18.19
CA LYS A 37 7.30 -0.72 18.19
C LYS A 37 8.59 -1.12 17.46
N ASP A 38 9.28 -2.13 17.97
CA ASP A 38 10.50 -2.67 17.31
C ASP A 38 10.20 -3.19 15.88
N VAL A 39 8.94 -3.53 15.60
CA VAL A 39 8.41 -3.86 14.28
C VAL A 39 7.16 -3.02 13.99
N VAL A 40 7.16 -2.34 12.86
CA VAL A 40 5.99 -1.64 12.30
C VAL A 40 5.51 -2.44 11.09
N GLU A 41 4.30 -2.97 11.19
CA GLU A 41 3.63 -3.64 10.08
C GLU A 41 2.82 -2.61 9.29
N MET A 42 3.05 -2.54 7.99
CA MET A 42 2.40 -1.60 7.08
C MET A 42 1.83 -2.36 5.88
N LYS A 43 0.89 -1.75 5.18
CA LYS A 43 0.48 -2.18 3.85
C LYS A 43 1.07 -1.28 2.77
N THR A 44 1.30 -1.81 1.57
CA THR A 44 1.78 -1.01 0.42
C THR A 44 0.95 0.27 0.25
N GLY A 45 1.61 1.42 0.13
CA GLY A 45 0.97 2.74 0.02
C GLY A 45 0.57 3.39 1.35
N GLU A 46 0.64 2.68 2.49
CA GLU A 46 0.45 3.30 3.80
C GLU A 46 1.62 4.24 4.13
N ARG A 47 1.29 5.32 4.83
CA ARG A 47 2.26 6.29 5.36
C ARG A 47 2.10 6.35 6.88
N GLN A 48 3.21 6.24 7.61
CA GLN A 48 3.23 6.25 9.06
C GLN A 48 4.38 7.12 9.58
N GLU A 49 4.09 7.97 10.54
CA GLU A 49 5.11 8.74 11.26
C GLU A 49 5.86 7.84 12.25
N LEU A 50 7.19 7.93 12.23
CA LEU A 50 8.03 7.34 13.26
C LEU A 50 8.38 8.41 14.29
N LYS A 51 8.14 8.12 15.57
CA LYS A 51 8.51 9.03 16.65
C LYS A 51 9.91 8.72 17.17
N PHE A 52 10.73 9.75 17.31
CA PHE A 52 12.06 9.63 17.89
C PHE A 52 12.19 10.55 19.11
N ALA A 53 11.53 10.15 20.21
CA ALA A 53 11.45 10.91 21.46
C ALA A 53 11.18 12.42 21.22
N GLU A 54 11.57 13.30 22.14
CA GLU A 54 11.39 14.76 22.01
C GLU A 54 12.53 15.45 21.22
N TYR A 55 13.23 14.72 20.35
CA TYR A 55 14.37 15.25 19.61
C TYR A 55 13.98 15.71 18.20
N ASN A 56 14.34 16.96 17.89
CA ASN A 56 14.06 17.57 16.58
C ASN A 56 15.22 17.44 15.59
N ASP A 57 16.37 16.89 15.99
CA ASP A 57 17.62 16.79 15.20
C ASP A 57 17.87 15.37 14.67
N VAL A 58 16.82 14.73 14.16
CA VAL A 58 16.87 13.30 13.80
C VAL A 58 17.12 13.15 12.31
N THR A 59 18.18 12.43 11.97
CA THR A 59 18.44 12.01 10.59
C THR A 59 17.92 10.59 10.37
N TRP A 60 17.12 10.42 9.33
CA TRP A 60 16.49 9.15 8.98
C TRP A 60 17.13 8.53 7.74
N THR A 61 17.27 7.21 7.75
CA THR A 61 17.77 6.44 6.60
C THR A 61 17.01 5.12 6.48
N THR A 62 16.92 4.59 5.25
CA THR A 62 16.31 3.29 4.96
C THR A 62 17.34 2.32 4.40
N SER A 63 17.26 1.05 4.80
CA SER A 63 18.08 -0.02 4.24
C SER A 63 17.70 -0.38 2.80
N ASP A 64 16.44 -0.16 2.43
CA ASP A 64 15.92 -0.46 1.09
C ASP A 64 14.82 0.53 0.71
N PRO A 65 15.15 1.60 -0.04
CA PRO A 65 14.19 2.61 -0.48
C PRO A 65 13.20 2.10 -1.53
N THR A 66 13.35 0.87 -2.03
CA THR A 66 12.34 0.24 -2.90
C THR A 66 11.23 -0.42 -2.09
N ILE A 67 11.48 -0.80 -0.83
CA ILE A 67 10.50 -1.44 0.06
C ILE A 67 9.81 -0.41 0.95
N ALA A 68 10.59 0.46 1.60
CA ALA A 68 10.05 1.54 2.44
C ALA A 68 10.99 2.75 2.40
N MET A 69 10.43 3.94 2.18
CA MET A 69 11.16 5.19 2.14
C MET A 69 10.82 6.02 3.37
N VAL A 70 11.80 6.71 3.96
CA VAL A 70 11.60 7.62 5.09
C VAL A 70 11.97 9.05 4.67
N GLY A 71 11.10 10.00 4.97
CA GLY A 71 11.34 11.43 4.77
C GLY A 71 12.15 12.05 5.91
N GLU A 72 12.68 13.25 5.68
CA GLU A 72 13.34 14.06 6.72
C GLU A 72 12.38 14.40 7.87
N ASP A 73 11.08 14.43 7.58
CA ASP A 73 9.99 14.64 8.53
C ASP A 73 9.67 13.41 9.41
N GLY A 74 10.40 12.31 9.26
CA GLY A 74 10.19 11.07 10.01
C GLY A 74 9.01 10.23 9.53
N TYR A 75 8.36 10.61 8.43
CA TYR A 75 7.30 9.78 7.85
C TYR A 75 7.88 8.70 6.95
N VAL A 76 7.45 7.47 7.19
CA VAL A 76 7.74 6.31 6.36
C VAL A 76 6.59 6.06 5.41
N THR A 77 6.91 5.83 4.14
CA THR A 77 5.98 5.38 3.11
C THR A 77 6.35 3.95 2.71
N ALA A 78 5.39 3.03 2.82
CA ALA A 78 5.53 1.65 2.36
C ALA A 78 5.35 1.58 0.83
N LEU A 79 6.30 0.97 0.11
CA LEU A 79 6.33 0.99 -1.36
C LEU A 79 6.15 -0.39 -1.98
N ASN A 80 6.82 -1.43 -1.48
CA ASN A 80 6.70 -2.79 -2.00
C ASN A 80 6.69 -3.80 -0.86
N GLU A 81 6.08 -4.97 -1.08
CA GLU A 81 6.10 -6.07 -0.13
C GLU A 81 7.54 -6.48 0.19
N GLY A 82 7.81 -6.66 1.47
CA GLY A 82 9.13 -7.06 1.94
C GLY A 82 9.44 -6.53 3.32
N GLN A 83 10.73 -6.51 3.65
CA GLN A 83 11.21 -6.02 4.92
C GLN A 83 12.32 -5.00 4.67
N ALA A 84 12.21 -3.84 5.32
CA ALA A 84 13.23 -2.80 5.34
C ALA A 84 13.51 -2.41 6.79
N GLN A 85 14.65 -1.77 7.02
CA GLN A 85 15.00 -1.21 8.32
C GLN A 85 15.12 0.30 8.19
N ILE A 86 14.40 1.02 9.04
CA ILE A 86 14.53 2.48 9.16
C ILE A 86 15.39 2.79 10.37
N THR A 87 16.45 3.56 10.13
CA THR A 87 17.39 3.99 11.16
C THR A 87 17.24 5.48 11.41
N GLY A 88 16.96 5.84 12.66
CA GLY A 88 16.93 7.22 13.14
C GLY A 88 18.13 7.51 14.04
N LYS A 89 18.82 8.63 13.80
CA LYS A 89 19.98 9.07 14.59
C LYS A 89 19.81 10.51 15.04
N SER A 90 19.96 10.77 16.35
CA SER A 90 20.07 12.13 16.90
C SER A 90 21.52 12.40 17.29
N ALA A 91 22.11 13.45 16.73
CA ALA A 91 23.48 13.84 17.00
C ALA A 91 23.64 14.46 18.38
N SER A 92 22.69 15.29 18.82
CA SER A 92 22.70 15.95 20.13
C SER A 92 22.55 14.97 21.28
N ALA A 93 21.70 13.94 21.12
CA ALA A 93 21.50 12.92 22.13
C ALA A 93 22.57 11.81 22.05
N GLY A 94 23.24 11.64 20.91
CA GLY A 94 24.14 10.51 20.65
C GLY A 94 23.39 9.17 20.70
N LEU A 95 22.15 9.13 20.22
CA LEU A 95 21.27 7.97 20.24
C LEU A 95 20.95 7.50 18.83
N GLU A 96 20.74 6.19 18.68
CA GLU A 96 20.32 5.53 17.43
C GLU A 96 19.18 4.56 17.71
N THR A 97 18.26 4.43 16.76
CA THR A 97 17.24 3.38 16.76
C THR A 97 17.10 2.73 15.40
N ILE A 98 16.75 1.46 15.41
CA ILE A 98 16.47 0.67 14.22
C ILE A 98 15.07 0.10 14.37
N ILE A 99 14.20 0.43 13.41
CA ILE A 99 12.81 -0.02 13.37
C ILE A 99 12.66 -0.92 12.16
N LYS A 100 12.17 -2.15 12.39
CA LYS A 100 11.89 -3.08 11.29
C LYS A 100 10.54 -2.73 10.69
N ILE A 101 10.53 -2.43 9.40
CA ILE A 101 9.31 -2.24 8.62
C ILE A 101 9.00 -3.54 7.90
N LYS A 102 7.81 -4.08 8.14
CA LYS A 102 7.29 -5.23 7.39
C LYS A 102 6.12 -4.75 6.55
N VAL A 103 6.32 -4.68 5.24
CA VAL A 103 5.29 -4.25 4.31
C VAL A 103 4.58 -5.48 3.77
N SER A 104 3.27 -5.49 3.94
CA SER A 104 2.34 -6.47 3.38
C SER A 104 1.52 -5.86 2.25
N TRP A 105 0.93 -6.70 1.43
CA TRP A 105 0.25 -6.26 0.22
C TRP A 105 -1.08 -5.53 0.56
N SER A 106 -1.33 -4.37 -0.05
CA SER A 106 -2.48 -3.50 0.23
C SER A 106 -3.66 -3.77 -0.70
N ASN A 107 -4.75 -4.30 -0.13
CA ASN A 107 -6.04 -4.46 -0.81
C ASN A 107 -6.75 -3.10 -1.01
N ASN A 108 -6.25 -2.26 -1.93
CA ASN A 108 -7.02 -1.12 -2.42
C ASN A 108 -7.95 -1.49 -3.58
N PHE A 109 -7.73 -2.59 -4.31
CA PHE A 109 -8.73 -3.13 -5.23
C PHE A 109 -9.87 -3.78 -4.41
N PRO A 110 -11.17 -3.62 -4.77
CA PRO A 110 -12.30 -4.09 -3.96
C PRO A 110 -12.03 -5.50 -3.47
N ALA A 111 -12.05 -5.66 -2.13
CA ALA A 111 -11.50 -6.81 -1.42
C ALA A 111 -11.97 -8.12 -2.06
N LEU A 112 -11.02 -8.78 -2.73
CA LEU A 112 -11.29 -10.00 -3.45
C LEU A 112 -10.60 -11.16 -2.75
N ASN A 113 -11.24 -11.61 -1.68
CA ASN A 113 -11.13 -12.99 -1.21
C ASN A 113 -12.00 -13.92 -2.07
N SER A 114 -12.16 -13.60 -3.35
CA SER A 114 -12.93 -14.46 -4.21
C SER A 114 -12.01 -15.29 -5.07
N ASP A 115 -12.29 -16.58 -4.96
CA ASP A 115 -11.81 -17.67 -5.78
C ASP A 115 -12.39 -17.58 -7.23
N HIS A 116 -12.75 -16.38 -7.69
CA HIS A 116 -13.38 -16.11 -8.98
C HIS A 116 -12.97 -14.75 -9.58
N ALA A 117 -13.14 -14.60 -10.89
CA ALA A 117 -12.86 -13.32 -11.56
C ALA A 117 -13.97 -12.28 -11.31
N LEU A 118 -13.60 -11.06 -10.94
CA LEU A 118 -14.52 -9.94 -10.76
C LEU A 118 -14.97 -9.33 -12.08
N GLU A 119 -16.23 -8.89 -12.16
CA GLU A 119 -16.65 -8.04 -13.28
C GLU A 119 -16.10 -6.61 -13.13
N LEU A 120 -15.46 -6.10 -14.18
CA LEU A 120 -14.92 -4.76 -14.25
C LEU A 120 -15.98 -3.81 -14.81
N THR A 121 -16.41 -2.86 -13.99
CA THR A 121 -17.25 -1.74 -14.44
C THR A 121 -16.39 -0.49 -14.67
N PRO A 122 -16.89 0.52 -15.42
CA PRO A 122 -16.22 1.81 -15.54
C PRO A 122 -15.88 2.45 -14.18
N GLU A 123 -16.73 2.30 -13.18
CA GLU A 123 -16.53 2.86 -11.84
C GLU A 123 -15.39 2.15 -11.11
N ILE A 124 -15.32 0.82 -11.19
CA ILE A 124 -14.22 0.03 -10.60
C ILE A 124 -12.91 0.36 -11.31
N MET A 125 -12.94 0.42 -12.66
CA MET A 125 -11.80 0.80 -13.48
C MET A 125 -11.28 2.17 -13.06
N GLN A 126 -12.15 3.19 -13.01
CA GLN A 126 -11.76 4.55 -12.67
C GLN A 126 -11.16 4.65 -11.26
N ARG A 127 -11.82 4.01 -10.29
CA ARG A 127 -11.45 4.15 -8.88
C ARG A 127 -10.15 3.43 -8.56
N TYR A 128 -9.98 2.21 -9.08
CA TYR A 128 -8.98 1.28 -8.59
C TYR A 128 -7.89 0.89 -9.59
N LEU A 129 -8.13 1.05 -10.90
CA LEU A 129 -7.14 0.70 -11.92
C LEU A 129 -6.55 1.93 -12.60
N TRP A 130 -7.36 2.83 -13.13
CA TRP A 130 -6.86 3.96 -13.90
C TRP A 130 -7.83 5.12 -13.86
N ASP A 131 -7.37 6.26 -13.33
CA ASP A 131 -8.15 7.48 -13.36
C ASP A 131 -8.05 8.18 -14.73
N TYR A 132 -8.78 7.61 -15.70
CA TYR A 132 -8.82 8.12 -17.07
C TYR A 132 -9.42 9.53 -17.18
N LYS A 133 -10.10 10.04 -16.14
CA LYS A 133 -10.60 11.43 -16.15
C LYS A 133 -9.50 12.45 -15.91
N THR A 134 -8.53 12.13 -15.06
CA THR A 134 -7.42 13.04 -14.73
C THR A 134 -6.18 12.77 -15.57
N SER A 135 -6.01 11.54 -16.06
CA SER A 135 -4.85 11.11 -16.87
C SER A 135 -5.27 10.34 -18.12
N PRO A 136 -6.01 10.96 -19.08
CA PRO A 136 -6.61 10.26 -20.22
C PRO A 136 -5.60 9.71 -21.24
N ASN A 137 -4.41 10.31 -21.32
CA ASN A 137 -3.44 10.00 -22.40
C ASN A 137 -2.43 8.90 -22.04
N LYS A 138 -2.49 8.36 -20.81
CA LYS A 138 -1.55 7.36 -20.33
C LYS A 138 -2.22 6.48 -19.27
N PHE A 139 -2.42 5.21 -19.61
CA PHE A 139 -2.76 4.20 -18.62
C PHE A 139 -1.57 3.98 -17.67
N ILE A 140 -1.83 4.25 -16.40
CA ILE A 140 -0.94 3.91 -15.29
C ILE A 140 -1.82 3.17 -14.29
N SER A 141 -1.55 1.88 -14.10
CA SER A 141 -2.28 1.08 -13.12
C SER A 141 -2.03 1.64 -11.71
N LYS A 142 -3.13 1.95 -11.02
CA LYS A 142 -3.23 2.27 -9.59
C LYS A 142 -3.34 1.02 -8.71
N ALA A 143 -3.43 -0.17 -9.32
CA ALA A 143 -3.51 -1.39 -8.56
C ALA A 143 -2.18 -1.69 -7.90
N ASP A 144 -2.22 -2.05 -6.61
CA ASP A 144 -1.02 -2.27 -5.80
C ASP A 144 -0.30 -3.60 -6.12
N GLY A 145 -0.66 -4.29 -7.22
CA GLY A 145 -0.14 -5.60 -7.58
C GLY A 145 -0.83 -6.26 -8.77
N PRO A 146 -0.63 -7.57 -8.96
CA PRO A 146 -0.78 -8.22 -10.26
C PRO A 146 -2.26 -8.45 -10.62
N ILE A 147 -2.64 -8.03 -11.83
CA ILE A 147 -3.98 -8.20 -12.37
C ILE A 147 -3.92 -8.97 -13.69
N ILE A 148 -4.81 -9.95 -13.82
CA ILE A 148 -5.16 -10.61 -15.07
C ILE A 148 -6.57 -10.14 -15.47
N LEU A 149 -6.68 -9.43 -16.59
CA LEU A 149 -7.93 -8.91 -17.14
C LEU A 149 -8.36 -9.74 -18.36
N ASP A 150 -9.49 -10.41 -18.27
CA ASP A 150 -10.16 -11.20 -19.32
C ASP A 150 -11.22 -10.37 -20.05
N CYS A 151 -10.93 -9.95 -21.28
CA CYS A 151 -11.88 -9.23 -22.13
C CYS A 151 -12.72 -10.23 -22.95
N TRP A 152 -14.03 -10.18 -22.76
CA TRP A 152 -14.97 -11.17 -23.29
C TRP A 152 -16.27 -10.55 -23.82
N ALA A 153 -17.17 -11.40 -24.33
CA ALA A 153 -18.56 -11.05 -24.66
C ALA A 153 -19.50 -12.27 -24.55
N THR A 154 -20.79 -12.02 -24.31
CA THR A 154 -21.83 -13.06 -24.16
C THR A 154 -22.04 -13.95 -25.39
N TRP A 155 -21.79 -13.47 -26.61
CA TRP A 155 -21.88 -14.26 -27.85
C TRP A 155 -20.57 -15.01 -28.19
N CYS A 156 -19.48 -14.76 -27.46
CA CYS A 156 -18.18 -15.36 -27.74
C CYS A 156 -18.03 -16.74 -27.10
N ALA A 157 -18.18 -17.80 -27.91
CA ALA A 157 -18.00 -19.19 -27.44
C ALA A 157 -16.58 -19.51 -26.95
N PRO A 158 -15.48 -19.11 -27.65
CA PRO A 158 -14.12 -19.33 -27.16
C PRO A 158 -13.86 -18.65 -25.80
N CYS A 159 -14.42 -17.46 -25.57
CA CYS A 159 -14.31 -16.74 -24.31
C CYS A 159 -14.92 -17.54 -23.16
N LYS A 160 -16.14 -18.07 -23.33
CA LYS A 160 -16.79 -18.92 -22.32
C LYS A 160 -15.98 -20.17 -21.99
N LEU A 161 -15.34 -20.77 -23.00
CA LEU A 161 -14.50 -21.95 -22.80
C LEU A 161 -13.21 -21.60 -22.05
N MET A 162 -12.58 -20.47 -22.41
CA MET A 162 -11.37 -19.97 -21.75
C MET A 162 -11.66 -19.63 -20.30
N TYR A 163 -12.77 -18.95 -20.03
CA TYR A 163 -13.20 -18.62 -18.69
C TYR A 163 -13.29 -19.87 -17.79
N LYS A 164 -14.05 -20.87 -18.23
CA LYS A 164 -14.29 -22.11 -17.46
C LYS A 164 -13.05 -23.00 -17.30
N ARG A 165 -12.20 -23.09 -18.33
CA ARG A 165 -11.06 -24.03 -18.32
C ARG A 165 -9.77 -23.42 -17.80
N VAL A 166 -9.67 -22.10 -17.79
CA VAL A 166 -8.40 -21.40 -17.58
C VAL A 166 -8.55 -20.33 -16.52
N ILE A 167 -9.47 -19.37 -16.70
CA ILE A 167 -9.60 -18.23 -15.79
C ILE A 167 -10.13 -18.65 -14.43
N GLU A 168 -11.21 -19.43 -14.36
CA GLU A 168 -11.78 -19.90 -13.09
C GLU A 168 -10.78 -20.72 -12.26
N PRO A 169 -10.11 -21.78 -12.79
CA PRO A 169 -9.13 -22.52 -12.01
C PRO A 169 -7.94 -21.66 -11.54
N LEU A 170 -7.47 -20.74 -12.38
CA LEU A 170 -6.34 -19.88 -12.03
C LEU A 170 -6.72 -18.81 -10.99
N ALA A 171 -7.92 -18.24 -11.07
CA ALA A 171 -8.42 -17.33 -10.03
C ALA A 171 -8.42 -18.01 -8.65
N LYS A 172 -8.78 -19.30 -8.59
CA LYS A 172 -8.71 -20.10 -7.35
C LYS A 172 -7.26 -20.34 -6.91
N GLU A 173 -6.41 -20.79 -7.83
CA GLU A 173 -5.02 -21.13 -7.52
C GLU A 173 -4.20 -19.92 -7.06
N TYR A 174 -4.48 -18.74 -7.61
CA TYR A 174 -3.76 -17.49 -7.34
C TYR A 174 -4.52 -16.56 -6.38
N ALA A 175 -5.55 -17.05 -5.69
CA ALA A 175 -6.28 -16.28 -4.69
C ALA A 175 -5.30 -15.68 -3.66
N GLY A 176 -5.43 -14.37 -3.43
CA GLY A 176 -4.54 -13.59 -2.55
C GLY A 176 -3.15 -13.29 -3.12
N ARG A 177 -2.82 -13.77 -4.34
CA ARG A 177 -1.54 -13.52 -5.02
C ARG A 177 -1.69 -12.71 -6.30
N ALA A 178 -2.83 -12.82 -6.98
CA ALA A 178 -3.17 -12.00 -8.14
C ALA A 178 -4.68 -11.84 -8.25
N TYR A 179 -5.09 -10.71 -8.81
CA TYR A 179 -6.49 -10.47 -9.12
C TYR A 179 -6.83 -10.98 -10.50
N PHE A 180 -7.95 -11.68 -10.57
CA PHE A 180 -8.58 -12.00 -11.83
C PHE A 180 -9.80 -11.11 -11.99
N VAL A 181 -9.87 -10.46 -13.14
CA VAL A 181 -10.92 -9.51 -13.48
C VAL A 181 -11.36 -9.84 -14.89
N LYS A 182 -12.65 -9.67 -15.19
CA LYS A 182 -13.23 -9.85 -16.51
C LYS A 182 -14.01 -8.61 -16.91
N ALA A 183 -14.05 -8.31 -18.19
CA ALA A 183 -14.80 -7.19 -18.75
C ALA A 183 -15.55 -7.63 -20.01
N GLU A 184 -16.88 -7.49 -20.01
CA GLU A 184 -17.67 -7.59 -21.23
C GLU A 184 -17.47 -6.34 -22.09
N ILE A 185 -16.60 -6.43 -23.10
CA ILE A 185 -16.21 -5.27 -23.92
C ILE A 185 -17.12 -5.05 -25.14
N TYR A 186 -17.93 -6.05 -25.49
CA TYR A 186 -18.98 -5.94 -26.49
C TYR A 186 -20.32 -6.42 -25.93
N ASP A 187 -21.38 -5.68 -26.19
CA ASP A 187 -22.74 -6.05 -25.80
C ASP A 187 -23.25 -7.27 -26.60
N PRO A 188 -24.42 -7.83 -26.25
CA PRO A 188 -24.99 -8.98 -26.96
C PRO A 188 -25.25 -8.76 -28.46
N LYS A 189 -25.28 -7.50 -28.93
CA LYS A 189 -25.45 -7.11 -30.34
C LYS A 189 -24.12 -6.83 -31.05
N GLY A 190 -22.99 -6.95 -30.35
CA GLY A 190 -21.65 -6.72 -30.87
C GLY A 190 -21.19 -5.26 -30.83
N LYS A 191 -21.91 -4.37 -30.14
CA LYS A 191 -21.49 -2.97 -29.97
C LYS A 191 -20.50 -2.85 -28.80
N THR A 192 -19.46 -2.02 -28.96
CA THR A 192 -18.52 -1.72 -27.87
C THR A 192 -19.26 -1.16 -26.65
N THR A 193 -18.97 -1.70 -25.47
CA THR A 193 -19.51 -1.23 -24.19
C THR A 193 -18.69 -0.05 -23.66
N PRO A 194 -19.20 0.74 -22.70
CA PRO A 194 -18.42 1.82 -22.09
C PRO A 194 -17.10 1.36 -21.49
N ILE A 195 -17.06 0.16 -20.87
CA ILE A 195 -15.80 -0.40 -20.36
C ILE A 195 -14.87 -0.83 -21.50
N GLY A 196 -15.41 -1.33 -22.61
CA GLY A 196 -14.64 -1.64 -23.81
C GLY A 196 -13.95 -0.42 -24.41
N GLU A 197 -14.64 0.72 -24.47
CA GLU A 197 -14.06 2.01 -24.90
C GLU A 197 -12.91 2.42 -23.96
N ILE A 198 -13.13 2.41 -22.65
CA ILE A 198 -12.11 2.78 -21.65
C ILE A 198 -10.88 1.86 -21.72
N ILE A 199 -11.08 0.55 -21.86
CA ILE A 199 -9.96 -0.39 -21.97
C ILE A 199 -9.17 -0.12 -23.25
N GLY A 200 -9.85 0.14 -24.37
CA GLY A 200 -9.23 0.44 -25.68
C GLY A 200 -8.46 1.75 -25.71
N ASP A 201 -8.87 2.75 -24.93
CA ASP A 201 -8.14 4.03 -24.83
C ASP A 201 -6.90 3.92 -23.91
N GLY A 202 -6.95 2.99 -22.95
CA GLY A 202 -6.00 2.92 -21.84
C GLY A 202 -5.08 1.72 -21.82
N VAL A 203 -5.65 0.59 -21.39
CA VAL A 203 -4.93 -0.62 -20.95
C VAL A 203 -4.01 -1.13 -22.07
N GLY A 204 -4.42 -0.94 -23.32
CA GLY A 204 -3.50 -0.88 -24.43
C GLY A 204 -3.94 0.23 -25.36
N LYS A 205 -2.99 1.01 -25.89
CA LYS A 205 -3.16 1.67 -27.20
C LYS A 205 -3.34 0.66 -28.35
N GLU A 206 -3.56 -0.60 -28.02
CA GLU A 206 -3.78 -1.69 -28.95
C GLU A 206 -5.28 -1.85 -29.08
N ASN A 207 -5.80 -1.59 -30.29
CA ASN A 207 -7.16 -1.98 -30.62
C ASN A 207 -7.36 -3.45 -30.23
N ILE A 208 -8.35 -3.72 -29.37
CA ILE A 208 -8.81 -5.08 -29.16
C ILE A 208 -9.46 -5.53 -30.47
N ASN A 209 -8.66 -6.14 -31.33
CA ASN A 209 -9.07 -6.54 -32.67
C ASN A 209 -9.87 -7.85 -32.67
N ALA A 210 -9.80 -8.61 -31.57
CA ALA A 210 -10.50 -9.87 -31.39
C ALA A 210 -10.71 -10.17 -29.90
N ILE A 211 -11.73 -10.99 -29.61
CA ILE A 211 -11.95 -11.61 -28.30
C ILE A 211 -11.93 -13.14 -28.42
N PRO A 212 -11.49 -13.87 -27.38
CA PRO A 212 -11.01 -13.36 -26.09
C PRO A 212 -9.67 -12.64 -26.19
N ALA A 213 -9.43 -11.70 -25.29
CA ALA A 213 -8.14 -11.03 -25.12
C ALA A 213 -7.81 -10.98 -23.62
N LEU A 214 -6.57 -11.29 -23.26
CA LEU A 214 -6.10 -11.27 -21.88
C LEU A 214 -5.01 -10.21 -21.71
N PHE A 215 -5.08 -9.47 -20.61
CA PHE A 215 -4.05 -8.50 -20.24
C PHE A 215 -3.48 -8.83 -18.87
N ALA A 216 -2.15 -8.82 -18.77
CA ALA A 216 -1.43 -8.75 -17.50
C ALA A 216 -1.08 -7.29 -17.20
N ILE A 217 -1.46 -6.81 -16.02
CA ILE A 217 -1.31 -5.42 -15.59
C ILE A 217 -0.54 -5.38 -14.28
N ALA A 218 0.51 -4.55 -14.22
CA ALA A 218 1.31 -4.30 -13.03
C ALA A 218 1.35 -2.79 -12.74
N PRO A 219 1.46 -2.38 -11.46
CA PRO A 219 1.57 -0.97 -11.08
C PRO A 219 2.68 -0.24 -11.85
N GLY A 220 2.33 0.91 -12.44
CA GLY A 220 3.30 1.75 -13.15
C GLY A 220 3.82 1.21 -14.49
N LYS A 221 3.33 0.07 -14.99
CA LYS A 221 3.82 -0.59 -16.21
C LYS A 221 2.77 -0.66 -17.31
N PRO A 222 3.17 -0.65 -18.59
CA PRO A 222 2.28 -1.00 -19.70
C PRO A 222 1.73 -2.42 -19.53
N ALA A 223 0.49 -2.66 -19.94
CA ALA A 223 -0.07 -4.00 -19.91
C ALA A 223 0.60 -4.91 -20.96
N LYS A 224 0.73 -6.20 -20.65
CA LYS A 224 1.13 -7.24 -21.61
C LYS A 224 -0.12 -7.98 -22.09
N LYS A 225 -0.31 -8.10 -23.39
CA LYS A 225 -1.49 -8.71 -24.00
C LYS A 225 -1.21 -10.13 -24.49
N LEU A 226 -2.21 -11.01 -24.38
CA LEU A 226 -2.35 -12.24 -25.16
C LEU A 226 -3.65 -12.21 -25.94
N ASP A 227 -3.56 -12.44 -27.24
CA ASP A 227 -4.71 -12.52 -28.14
C ASP A 227 -5.27 -13.95 -28.20
N GLY A 228 -6.59 -14.06 -28.36
CA GLY A 228 -7.29 -15.31 -28.59
C GLY A 228 -7.33 -16.24 -27.37
N TYR A 229 -7.68 -17.50 -27.64
CA TYR A 229 -7.76 -18.52 -26.61
C TYR A 229 -6.35 -18.89 -26.12
N ASN A 230 -6.15 -18.83 -24.80
CA ASN A 230 -4.88 -19.17 -24.16
C ASN A 230 -5.07 -20.30 -23.14
N THR A 231 -4.10 -21.21 -23.04
CA THR A 231 -4.16 -22.33 -22.09
C THR A 231 -3.71 -21.91 -20.69
N ILE A 232 -3.95 -22.78 -19.69
CA ILE A 232 -3.39 -22.60 -18.33
C ILE A 232 -1.87 -22.38 -18.38
N ALA A 233 -1.15 -23.13 -19.22
CA ALA A 233 0.30 -23.00 -19.33
C ALA A 233 0.73 -21.63 -19.85
N ASP A 234 -0.02 -21.08 -20.81
CA ASP A 234 0.24 -19.75 -21.38
C ASP A 234 0.00 -18.64 -20.36
N VAL A 235 -1.13 -18.69 -19.65
CA VAL A 235 -1.45 -17.69 -18.62
C VAL A 235 -0.48 -17.78 -17.45
N LYS A 236 -0.12 -18.98 -16.97
CA LYS A 236 0.90 -19.14 -15.93
C LYS A 236 2.26 -18.63 -16.37
N ARG A 237 2.64 -18.84 -17.64
CA ARG A 237 3.89 -18.32 -18.20
C ARG A 237 3.87 -16.78 -18.21
N MET A 238 2.78 -16.18 -18.67
CA MET A 238 2.59 -14.73 -18.62
C MET A 238 2.69 -14.18 -17.20
N ILE A 239 2.01 -14.79 -16.22
CA ILE A 239 2.10 -14.40 -14.81
C ILE A 239 3.56 -14.44 -14.34
N ARG A 240 4.26 -15.55 -14.57
CA ARG A 240 5.66 -15.70 -14.13
C ARG A 240 6.58 -14.68 -14.78
N GLU A 241 6.55 -14.54 -16.10
CA GLU A 241 7.44 -13.65 -16.84
C GLU A 241 7.14 -12.19 -16.53
N PHE A 242 5.89 -11.77 -16.74
CA PHE A 242 5.53 -10.37 -16.65
C PHE A 242 5.67 -9.82 -15.23
N PHE A 243 5.27 -10.58 -14.20
CA PHE A 243 5.38 -10.08 -12.83
C PHE A 243 6.80 -10.17 -12.29
N ALA A 244 7.58 -11.22 -12.62
CA ALA A 244 9.00 -11.29 -12.25
C ALA A 244 9.82 -10.16 -12.90
N GLU A 245 9.61 -9.89 -14.20
CA GLU A 245 10.29 -8.80 -14.93
C GLU A 245 9.94 -7.42 -14.37
N ASN A 246 8.79 -7.29 -13.71
CA ASN A 246 8.31 -6.02 -13.17
C ASN A 246 8.43 -5.91 -11.64
N GLY A 247 9.19 -6.81 -11.00
CA GLY A 247 9.49 -6.76 -9.57
C GLY A 247 8.30 -7.07 -8.67
N VAL A 248 7.22 -7.62 -9.23
CA VAL A 248 6.03 -8.07 -8.50
C VAL A 248 6.24 -9.57 -8.18
N LYS A 249 6.46 -9.90 -6.90
CA LYS A 249 6.79 -11.26 -6.44
C LYS A 249 5.55 -12.12 -6.20
#